data_AF-A0A845Z3R2-F1
#
_entry.id   AF-A0A845Z3R2-F1
#
_cell.length_a   1.000
_cell.length_b   1.000
_cell.length_c   1.000
_cell.angle_alpha   90.00
_cell.angle_beta   90.00
_cell.angle_gamma   90.00
#
_symmetry.space_group_name_H-M   'P 1'
#
loop_
_entity.id
_entity.type
_entity.pdbx_description
1 polymer ?
#
loop_
_entity_poly.entity_id
_entity_poly.type
_entity_poly.pdbx_seq_one_letter_code
_entity_poly.pdbx_strand_id
1 'polypeptide(L)'
;MINTWIVNHNVVENFVDLIDRKLSQKIVRKIVLDIYSKKRRGLMPGFEDRNLFDNDEYTLKPEDGKLKPPYPSALLHLYQQAKQISQIIAYIWRWIDDDEDLDKPFQAEEKEYSKKQEVASELNNYFMNPTVPEETDPSILKIGNNLKKLFKASPEEPGTKEWKLLEAVFGPDIKDHKQYIFPIFDKFERGESDNKSLGYLFLVDTNIFQGKIEDPEVNLPYLMKLTFAYPPRPQLGVQLNKNDLDEWIKNREKKEFIAKNPYIPSSST
;
A
#
# COMPACT_ATOMS: atom_id res chain seq x y z
N MET A 1 -43.34 -31.46 -9.27
CA MET A 1 -42.43 -31.73 -8.14
C MET A 1 -41.12 -30.99 -8.41
N ILE A 2 -40.94 -29.81 -7.80
CA ILE A 2 -39.70 -29.03 -7.90
C ILE A 2 -38.90 -29.39 -6.64
N ASN A 3 -37.77 -30.09 -6.82
CA ASN A 3 -36.86 -30.38 -5.73
C ASN A 3 -35.98 -29.16 -5.46
N THR A 4 -36.25 -28.48 -4.36
CA THR A 4 -35.43 -27.40 -3.82
C THR A 4 -34.14 -28.00 -3.24
N TRP A 5 -33.01 -27.78 -3.92
CA TRP A 5 -31.69 -27.98 -3.33
C TRP A 5 -31.35 -26.77 -2.46
N ILE A 6 -31.50 -26.92 -1.15
CA ILE A 6 -30.97 -25.97 -0.17
C ILE A 6 -29.46 -26.20 -0.12
N VAL A 7 -28.71 -25.39 -0.89
CA VAL A 7 -27.25 -25.32 -0.78
C VAL A 7 -26.93 -24.52 0.48
N ASN A 8 -26.37 -25.23 1.47
CA ASN A 8 -25.96 -24.70 2.76
C ASN A 8 -24.89 -23.61 2.55
N HIS A 9 -25.28 -22.33 2.69
CA HIS A 9 -24.43 -21.15 2.39
C HIS A 9 -23.05 -21.21 3.08
N ASN A 10 -22.99 -21.75 4.30
CA ASN A 10 -21.73 -21.90 5.06
C ASN A 10 -20.70 -22.84 4.41
N VAL A 11 -21.11 -23.76 3.53
CA VAL A 11 -20.18 -24.66 2.83
C VAL A 11 -19.59 -23.97 1.60
N VAL A 12 -20.33 -23.05 0.97
CA VAL A 12 -19.88 -22.31 -0.21
C VAL A 12 -18.86 -21.25 0.19
N GLU A 13 -19.08 -20.50 1.26
CA GLU A 13 -18.12 -19.49 1.75
C GLU A 13 -16.77 -20.11 2.13
N ASN A 14 -16.78 -21.22 2.88
CA ASN A 14 -15.55 -21.93 3.24
C ASN A 14 -14.81 -22.52 2.02
N PHE A 15 -15.54 -22.86 0.94
CA PHE A 15 -14.95 -23.40 -0.28
C PHE A 15 -14.38 -22.30 -1.18
N VAL A 16 -15.04 -21.14 -1.23
CA VAL A 16 -14.54 -19.92 -1.90
C VAL A 16 -13.26 -19.45 -1.21
N ASP A 17 -13.23 -19.37 0.12
CA ASP A 17 -12.03 -19.02 0.88
C ASP A 17 -10.86 -20.00 0.68
N LEU A 18 -11.16 -21.30 0.57
CA LEU A 18 -10.15 -22.33 0.33
C LEU A 18 -9.62 -22.31 -1.12
N ILE A 19 -10.49 -21.96 -2.08
CA ILE A 19 -10.11 -21.78 -3.48
C ILE A 19 -9.26 -20.52 -3.63
N ASP A 20 -9.65 -19.38 -3.05
CA ASP A 20 -8.90 -18.13 -3.09
C ASP A 20 -7.51 -18.29 -2.46
N ARG A 21 -7.41 -18.99 -1.33
CA ARG A 21 -6.09 -19.32 -0.74
C ARG A 21 -5.22 -20.18 -1.65
N LYS A 22 -5.80 -21.15 -2.36
CA LYS A 22 -5.05 -22.02 -3.29
C LYS A 22 -4.72 -21.32 -4.61
N LEU A 23 -5.57 -20.42 -5.07
CA LEU A 23 -5.37 -19.62 -6.28
C LEU A 23 -4.29 -18.57 -6.04
N SER A 24 -4.38 -17.84 -4.92
CA SER A 24 -3.37 -16.89 -4.46
C SER A 24 -2.01 -17.58 -4.31
N GLN A 25 -1.94 -18.79 -3.71
CA GLN A 25 -0.69 -19.56 -3.64
C GLN A 25 -0.11 -19.94 -5.02
N LYS A 26 -0.95 -20.24 -6.02
CA LYS A 26 -0.48 -20.55 -7.38
C LYS A 26 0.01 -19.30 -8.12
N ILE A 27 -0.69 -18.18 -7.98
CA ILE A 27 -0.32 -16.89 -8.57
C ILE A 27 0.98 -16.39 -7.97
N VAL A 28 1.08 -16.41 -6.64
CA VAL A 28 2.30 -16.12 -5.88
C VAL A 28 3.47 -16.98 -6.36
N ARG A 29 3.27 -18.30 -6.50
CA ARG A 29 4.31 -19.21 -6.98
C ARG A 29 4.80 -18.83 -8.39
N LYS A 30 3.90 -18.35 -9.26
CA LYS A 30 4.24 -17.91 -10.62
C LYS A 30 5.04 -16.60 -10.62
N ILE A 31 4.60 -15.60 -9.86
CA ILE A 31 5.31 -14.31 -9.69
C ILE A 31 6.72 -14.53 -9.15
N VAL A 32 6.83 -15.36 -8.11
CA VAL A 32 8.08 -15.72 -7.47
C VAL A 32 9.03 -16.44 -8.43
N LEU A 33 8.54 -17.39 -9.22
CA LEU A 33 9.34 -18.08 -10.22
C LEU A 33 9.83 -17.13 -11.32
N ASP A 34 9.02 -16.15 -11.71
CA ASP A 34 9.39 -15.18 -12.74
C ASP A 34 10.50 -14.22 -12.27
N ILE A 35 10.38 -13.68 -11.05
CA ILE A 35 11.42 -12.85 -10.39
C ILE A 35 12.75 -13.61 -10.30
N TYR A 36 12.72 -14.87 -9.88
CA TYR A 36 13.94 -15.69 -9.77
C TYR A 36 14.55 -16.05 -11.12
N SER A 37 13.73 -16.30 -12.14
CA SER A 37 14.22 -16.55 -13.49
C SER A 37 14.99 -15.36 -14.06
N LYS A 38 14.61 -14.13 -13.65
CA LYS A 38 15.25 -12.86 -14.03
C LYS A 38 16.53 -12.61 -13.21
N LYS A 39 16.52 -12.86 -11.89
CA LYS A 39 17.73 -12.78 -11.03
C LYS A 39 18.83 -13.76 -11.46
N ARG A 40 18.46 -15.00 -11.80
CA ARG A 40 19.41 -16.05 -12.26
C ARG A 40 20.12 -15.70 -13.58
N ARG A 41 19.53 -14.82 -14.39
CA ARG A 41 20.14 -14.33 -15.65
C ARG A 41 21.06 -13.12 -15.45
N GLY A 42 21.33 -12.72 -14.20
CA GLY A 42 22.17 -11.54 -13.92
C GLY A 42 21.51 -10.20 -14.26
N LEU A 43 20.19 -10.19 -14.46
CA LEU A 43 19.42 -9.00 -14.85
C LEU A 43 18.98 -8.14 -13.66
N MET A 44 19.54 -8.38 -12.46
CA MET A 44 19.24 -7.62 -11.24
C MET A 44 20.53 -7.34 -10.43
N PRO A 45 21.33 -6.32 -10.78
CA PRO A 45 22.35 -5.76 -9.91
C PRO A 45 21.70 -4.79 -8.90
N GLY A 46 22.02 -4.91 -7.60
CA GLY A 46 21.62 -3.93 -6.56
C GLY A 46 20.72 -4.44 -5.43
N PHE A 47 20.41 -5.74 -5.38
CA PHE A 47 19.71 -6.36 -4.25
C PHE A 47 20.72 -6.66 -3.13
N GLU A 48 21.24 -5.62 -2.50
CA GLU A 48 22.01 -5.75 -1.25
C GLU A 48 21.05 -5.80 -0.08
N ASP A 49 21.13 -6.89 0.69
CA ASP A 49 20.41 -7.09 1.94
C ASP A 49 20.72 -5.94 2.91
N ARG A 50 19.85 -4.92 2.97
CA ARG A 50 19.90 -3.90 4.02
C ARG A 50 19.04 -4.36 5.19
N ASN A 51 19.75 -4.77 6.24
CA ASN A 51 19.21 -5.17 7.53
C ASN A 51 18.40 -4.03 8.15
N LEU A 52 17.07 -4.19 8.18
CA LEU A 52 16.18 -3.52 9.15
C LEU A 52 15.64 -4.49 10.21
N PHE A 53 16.17 -5.71 10.27
CA PHE A 53 15.79 -6.77 11.21
C PHE A 53 16.99 -7.49 11.83
N ASP A 54 18.10 -6.78 12.06
CA ASP A 54 19.08 -7.28 13.02
C ASP A 54 18.55 -7.00 14.42
N ASN A 55 18.38 -8.07 15.20
CA ASN A 55 17.83 -8.16 16.56
C ASN A 55 16.33 -8.53 16.59
N ASP A 56 16.01 -9.75 16.14
CA ASP A 56 15.51 -10.79 17.05
C ASP A 56 15.41 -12.14 16.32
N GLU A 57 16.38 -13.00 16.62
CA GLU A 57 16.26 -14.47 16.69
C GLU A 57 15.62 -15.23 15.50
N TYR A 58 16.19 -15.12 14.30
CA TYR A 58 16.16 -16.20 13.30
C TYR A 58 17.48 -16.28 12.52
N THR A 59 18.62 -16.27 13.20
CA THR A 59 19.89 -16.72 12.60
C THR A 59 19.93 -18.24 12.58
N LEU A 60 19.25 -18.83 11.59
CA LEU A 60 19.56 -20.20 11.19
C LEU A 60 20.96 -20.19 10.56
N LYS A 61 21.97 -20.56 11.34
CA LYS A 61 23.29 -20.91 10.79
C LYS A 61 23.10 -22.03 9.76
N PRO A 62 23.66 -21.93 8.55
CA PRO A 62 23.52 -22.96 7.54
C PRO A 62 24.44 -24.13 7.87
N GLU A 63 23.90 -25.18 8.46
CA GLU A 63 24.42 -26.52 8.24
C GLU A 63 23.90 -26.97 6.86
N ASP A 64 24.83 -27.40 6.00
CA ASP A 64 24.57 -28.03 4.71
C ASP A 64 24.11 -27.15 3.53
N GLY A 65 24.88 -26.11 3.19
CA GLY A 65 25.18 -25.72 1.79
C GLY A 65 24.04 -25.51 0.78
N LYS A 66 22.78 -25.45 1.22
CA LYS A 66 21.59 -25.23 0.41
C LYS A 66 21.00 -23.90 0.84
N LEU A 67 21.20 -22.89 0.00
CA LEU A 67 20.59 -21.56 0.14
C LEU A 67 19.09 -21.70 0.40
N LYS A 68 18.68 -21.40 1.63
CA LYS A 68 17.27 -21.23 1.98
C LYS A 68 16.80 -19.96 1.25
N PRO A 69 15.83 -20.06 0.34
CA PRO A 69 15.46 -18.92 -0.49
C PRO A 69 14.69 -17.86 0.32
N PRO A 70 14.92 -16.54 0.10
CA PRO A 70 14.28 -15.43 0.83
C PRO A 70 12.77 -15.24 0.56
N TYR A 71 12.02 -16.30 0.22
CA TYR A 71 10.64 -16.22 -0.27
C TYR A 71 9.59 -15.55 0.65
N PRO A 72 9.71 -15.55 2.00
CA PRO A 72 8.74 -14.82 2.83
C PRO A 72 8.83 -13.29 2.71
N SER A 73 9.95 -12.71 2.24
CA SER A 73 10.19 -11.27 2.38
C SER A 73 9.47 -10.40 1.33
N ALA A 74 9.41 -10.82 0.07
CA ALA A 74 8.87 -9.98 -1.01
C ALA A 74 7.33 -9.83 -0.93
N LEU A 75 6.59 -10.91 -0.65
CA LEU A 75 5.13 -10.83 -0.47
C LEU A 75 4.77 -10.04 0.78
N LEU A 76 5.51 -10.27 1.87
CA LEU A 76 5.33 -9.53 3.10
C LEU A 76 5.56 -8.04 2.88
N HIS A 77 6.56 -7.69 2.07
CA HIS A 77 6.82 -6.31 1.66
C HIS A 77 5.65 -5.72 0.88
N LEU A 78 5.09 -6.44 -0.10
CA LEU A 78 3.90 -5.98 -0.83
C LEU A 78 2.68 -5.78 0.08
N TYR A 79 2.45 -6.68 1.04
CA TYR A 79 1.38 -6.52 2.02
C TYR A 79 1.60 -5.32 2.95
N GLN A 80 2.86 -5.03 3.31
CA GLN A 80 3.21 -3.83 4.08
C GLN A 80 2.95 -2.55 3.29
N GLN A 81 3.32 -2.54 2.00
CA GLN A 81 3.06 -1.41 1.12
C GLN A 81 1.57 -1.16 0.93
N ALA A 82 0.80 -2.23 0.68
CA ALA A 82 -0.65 -2.17 0.59
C ALA A 82 -1.28 -1.62 1.89
N LYS A 83 -0.81 -2.08 3.05
CA LYS A 83 -1.22 -1.56 4.36
C LYS A 83 -0.93 -0.06 4.49
N GLN A 84 0.27 0.39 4.16
CA GLN A 84 0.66 1.80 4.26
C GLN A 84 -0.22 2.70 3.38
N ILE A 85 -0.53 2.25 2.17
CA ILE A 85 -1.43 2.96 1.26
C ILE A 85 -2.85 3.01 1.81
N SER A 86 -3.34 1.89 2.35
CA SER A 86 -4.64 1.82 3.04
C SER A 86 -4.70 2.79 4.23
N GLN A 87 -3.61 2.95 4.99
CA GLN A 87 -3.53 3.91 6.10
C GLN A 87 -3.55 5.36 5.62
N ILE A 88 -2.93 5.68 4.48
CA ILE A 88 -3.03 7.00 3.85
C ILE A 88 -4.48 7.28 3.44
N ILE A 89 -5.14 6.33 2.79
CA ILE A 89 -6.54 6.47 2.38
C ILE A 89 -7.46 6.68 3.60
N ALA A 90 -7.24 5.89 4.66
CA ALA A 90 -7.97 6.03 5.92
C ALA A 90 -7.76 7.41 6.56
N TYR A 91 -6.52 7.94 6.53
CA TYR A 91 -6.23 9.30 6.99
C TYR A 91 -7.01 10.34 6.20
N ILE A 92 -7.03 10.23 4.86
CA ILE A 92 -7.79 11.14 4.02
C ILE A 92 -9.27 11.10 4.42
N TRP A 93 -9.87 9.91 4.50
CA TRP A 93 -11.29 9.76 4.86
C TRP A 93 -11.63 10.24 6.27
N ARG A 94 -10.67 10.16 7.20
CA ARG A 94 -10.85 10.61 8.57
C ARG A 94 -10.97 12.12 8.68
N TRP A 95 -10.27 12.88 7.84
CA TRP A 95 -10.09 14.32 8.02
C TRP A 95 -10.60 15.18 6.86
N ILE A 96 -10.84 14.64 5.66
CA ILE A 96 -11.15 15.48 4.48
C ILE A 96 -12.48 16.24 4.56
N ASP A 97 -13.50 15.62 5.16
CA ASP A 97 -14.83 16.22 5.35
C ASP A 97 -15.22 16.18 6.82
N ASP A 98 -14.23 16.19 7.73
CA ASP A 98 -14.56 16.22 9.15
C ASP A 98 -15.04 17.63 9.49
N ASP A 99 -16.35 17.80 9.59
CA ASP A 99 -17.01 18.99 10.12
C ASP A 99 -17.34 18.74 11.60
N GLU A 100 -16.33 18.62 12.47
CA GLU A 100 -16.59 18.51 13.90
C GLU A 100 -17.00 19.90 14.43
N ASP A 101 -18.18 19.96 15.07
CA ASP A 101 -18.91 21.14 15.55
C ASP A 101 -18.02 22.35 15.90
N LEU A 102 -18.27 23.47 15.22
CA LEU A 102 -17.69 24.82 15.40
C LEU A 102 -17.90 25.43 16.81
N ASP A 103 -18.49 24.68 17.75
CA ASP A 103 -18.82 25.12 19.11
C ASP A 103 -17.77 24.74 20.17
N LYS A 104 -16.62 24.15 19.80
CA LYS A 104 -15.53 23.87 20.75
C LYS A 104 -14.66 25.11 21.00
N PRO A 105 -14.56 25.62 22.24
CA PRO A 105 -13.73 26.78 22.55
C PRO A 105 -12.29 26.33 22.86
N PHE A 106 -11.39 26.17 21.89
CA PHE A 106 -9.93 26.11 22.16
C PHE A 106 -9.08 26.30 20.89
N GLN A 107 -8.40 27.45 20.76
CA GLN A 107 -7.61 27.83 19.57
C GLN A 107 -6.46 26.89 19.19
N ALA A 108 -5.98 26.05 20.12
CA ALA A 108 -4.86 25.13 19.86
C ALA A 108 -5.33 23.85 19.17
N GLU A 109 -6.48 23.31 19.59
CA GLU A 109 -7.08 22.11 18.99
C GLU A 109 -7.59 22.41 17.58
N GLU A 110 -8.17 23.60 17.37
CA GLU A 110 -8.61 24.09 16.07
C GLU A 110 -7.47 24.18 15.04
N LYS A 111 -6.28 24.65 15.47
CA LYS A 111 -5.09 24.73 14.59
C LYS A 111 -4.54 23.36 14.22
N GLU A 112 -4.47 22.43 15.16
CA GLU A 112 -4.01 21.08 14.87
C GLU A 112 -4.99 20.37 13.93
N TYR A 113 -6.29 20.57 14.15
CA TYR A 113 -7.35 20.03 13.33
C TYR A 113 -7.30 20.54 11.89
N SER A 114 -7.22 21.87 11.71
CA SER A 114 -7.10 22.51 10.39
C SER A 114 -5.88 21.96 9.63
N LYS A 115 -4.75 21.76 10.32
CA LYS A 115 -3.57 21.16 9.71
C LYS A 115 -3.81 19.73 9.22
N LYS A 116 -4.56 18.90 9.95
CA LYS A 116 -4.91 17.54 9.51
C LYS A 116 -5.82 17.56 8.28
N GLN A 117 -6.78 18.48 8.23
CA GLN A 117 -7.64 18.67 7.05
C GLN A 117 -6.85 19.13 5.82
N GLU A 118 -5.90 20.06 6.00
CA GLU A 118 -5.00 20.50 4.93
C GLU A 118 -4.17 19.33 4.40
N VAL A 119 -3.54 18.56 5.29
CA VAL A 119 -2.78 17.35 4.93
C VAL A 119 -3.66 16.34 4.17
N ALA A 120 -4.87 16.08 4.66
CA ALA A 120 -5.80 15.16 4.01
C ALA A 120 -6.22 15.65 2.62
N SER A 121 -6.47 16.94 2.47
CA SER A 121 -6.79 17.58 1.19
C SER A 121 -5.62 17.48 0.20
N GLU A 122 -4.39 17.72 0.67
CA GLU A 122 -3.20 17.57 -0.15
C GLU A 122 -2.92 16.12 -0.56
N LEU A 123 -3.08 15.17 0.37
CA LEU A 123 -2.98 13.74 0.08
C LEU A 123 -4.05 13.29 -0.91
N ASN A 124 -5.29 13.77 -0.77
CA ASN A 124 -6.37 13.47 -1.70
C ASN A 124 -6.02 13.85 -3.15
N ASN A 125 -5.34 14.98 -3.36
CA ASN A 125 -4.93 15.41 -4.69
C ASN A 125 -4.00 14.40 -5.40
N TYR A 126 -3.17 13.66 -4.64
CA TYR A 126 -2.30 12.61 -5.18
C TYR A 126 -3.10 11.43 -5.75
N PHE A 127 -4.20 11.07 -5.11
CA PHE A 127 -5.04 9.93 -5.53
C PHE A 127 -6.12 10.34 -6.55
N MET A 128 -6.63 11.57 -6.50
CA MET A 128 -7.58 12.08 -7.49
C MET A 128 -6.90 12.45 -8.82
N ASN A 129 -5.61 12.80 -8.78
CA ASN A 129 -4.81 13.13 -9.96
C ASN A 129 -3.53 12.27 -10.00
N PRO A 130 -3.64 10.93 -10.16
CA PRO A 130 -2.48 10.04 -10.09
C PRO A 130 -1.56 10.17 -11.31
N THR A 131 -2.12 10.59 -12.45
CA THR A 131 -1.44 10.77 -13.72
C THR A 131 -1.08 12.25 -13.92
N VAL A 132 0.17 12.52 -14.28
CA VAL A 132 0.64 13.89 -14.55
C VAL A 132 1.20 14.01 -15.96
N PRO A 133 1.04 15.16 -16.63
CA PRO A 133 1.71 15.44 -17.89
C PRO A 133 3.24 15.38 -17.73
N GLU A 134 3.93 14.97 -18.78
CA GLU A 134 5.39 15.03 -18.83
C GLU A 134 5.89 16.48 -18.96
N GLU A 135 6.98 16.81 -18.26
CA GLU A 135 7.56 18.17 -18.24
C GLU A 135 8.04 18.61 -19.63
N THR A 136 8.56 17.68 -20.43
CA THR A 136 9.09 17.96 -21.77
C THR A 136 8.02 17.92 -22.86
N ASP A 137 6.92 17.20 -22.65
CA ASP A 137 5.80 17.11 -23.60
C ASP A 137 4.46 16.87 -22.85
N PRO A 138 3.63 17.91 -22.67
CA PRO A 138 2.35 17.78 -21.96
C PRO A 138 1.33 16.86 -22.63
N SER A 139 1.54 16.45 -23.89
CA SER A 139 0.68 15.47 -24.56
C SER A 139 0.94 14.03 -24.09
N ILE A 140 2.09 13.79 -23.46
CA ILE A 140 2.46 12.50 -22.89
C ILE A 140 2.04 12.45 -21.42
N LEU A 141 1.15 11.52 -21.10
CA LEU A 141 0.67 11.29 -19.74
C LEU A 141 1.53 10.24 -19.03
N LYS A 142 2.14 10.61 -17.90
CA LYS A 142 2.86 9.67 -17.03
C LYS A 142 1.93 9.11 -15.96
N ILE A 143 1.41 7.92 -16.24
CA ILE A 143 0.45 7.22 -15.38
C ILE A 143 1.08 6.92 -14.02
N GLY A 144 0.37 7.27 -12.95
CA GLY A 144 0.78 7.02 -11.57
C GLY A 144 1.97 7.84 -11.07
N ASN A 145 2.52 8.76 -11.88
CA ASN A 145 3.72 9.51 -11.50
C ASN A 145 3.49 10.46 -10.32
N ASN A 146 2.27 10.96 -10.11
CA ASN A 146 2.01 11.77 -8.93
C ASN A 146 2.15 10.91 -7.66
N LEU A 147 1.56 9.72 -7.66
CA LEU A 147 1.71 8.76 -6.56
C LEU A 147 3.18 8.36 -6.34
N LYS A 148 3.96 8.19 -7.42
CA LYS A 148 5.40 7.92 -7.29
C LYS A 148 6.13 9.03 -6.56
N LYS A 149 5.79 10.31 -6.77
CA LYS A 149 6.37 11.43 -6.02
C LYS A 149 6.09 11.29 -4.52
N LEU A 150 4.84 11.03 -4.15
CA LEU A 150 4.46 10.79 -2.75
C LEU A 150 5.22 9.60 -2.15
N PHE A 151 5.25 8.47 -2.85
CA PHE A 151 5.85 7.23 -2.38
C PHE A 151 7.38 7.24 -2.34
N LYS A 152 8.02 8.19 -3.03
CA LYS A 152 9.46 8.41 -3.01
C LYS A 152 9.94 9.06 -1.71
N ALA A 153 9.07 9.79 -1.01
CA ALA A 153 9.47 10.53 0.18
C ALA A 153 10.16 9.61 1.21
N SER A 154 11.34 10.01 1.66
CA SER A 154 12.23 9.21 2.51
C SER A 154 12.56 9.93 3.81
N PRO A 155 12.66 9.24 4.95
CA PRO A 155 13.12 9.80 6.22
C PRO A 155 14.54 10.37 6.13
N GLU A 156 15.34 9.91 5.16
CA GLU A 156 16.69 10.40 4.89
C GLU A 156 16.70 11.80 4.24
N GLU A 157 15.58 12.23 3.64
CA GLU A 157 15.41 13.52 2.96
C GLU A 157 14.27 14.33 3.60
N PRO A 158 14.40 14.73 4.89
CA PRO A 158 13.34 15.42 5.61
C PRO A 158 13.06 16.82 5.04
N GLY A 159 11.82 17.28 5.22
CA GLY A 159 11.42 18.67 4.93
C GLY A 159 10.82 18.92 3.54
N THR A 160 10.83 17.93 2.64
CA THR A 160 10.07 18.00 1.38
C THR A 160 8.56 18.01 1.65
N LYS A 161 7.77 18.45 0.66
CA LYS A 161 6.30 18.49 0.79
C LYS A 161 5.75 17.10 1.10
N GLU A 162 6.12 16.11 0.28
CA GLU A 162 5.64 14.73 0.38
C GLU A 162 6.08 14.08 1.70
N TRP A 163 7.28 14.40 2.18
CA TRP A 163 7.76 13.96 3.49
C TRP A 163 6.88 14.47 4.62
N LYS A 164 6.52 15.77 4.62
CA LYS A 164 5.65 16.35 5.66
C LYS A 164 4.26 15.71 5.65
N LEU A 165 3.75 15.38 4.46
CA LEU A 165 2.47 14.68 4.33
C LEU A 165 2.54 13.27 4.91
N LEU A 166 3.56 12.49 4.58
CA LEU A 166 3.71 11.13 5.13
C LEU A 166 4.05 11.13 6.63
N GLU A 167 4.82 12.13 7.10
CA GLU A 167 5.07 12.33 8.53
C GLU A 167 3.78 12.56 9.30
N ALA A 168 2.86 13.38 8.77
CA ALA A 168 1.58 13.63 9.44
C ALA A 168 0.70 12.37 9.58
N VAL A 169 0.85 11.39 8.68
CA VAL A 169 0.14 10.09 8.75
C VAL A 169 0.87 9.10 9.67
N PHE A 170 2.19 8.97 9.49
CA PHE A 170 2.94 7.86 10.08
C PHE A 170 3.74 8.22 11.33
N GLY A 171 4.12 9.49 11.48
CA GLY A 171 5.04 9.99 12.48
C GLY A 171 4.51 10.85 13.65
N PRO A 172 3.20 11.14 13.85
CA PRO A 172 2.80 12.09 14.89
C PRO A 172 3.23 11.68 16.31
N ASP A 173 3.37 10.38 16.57
CA ASP A 173 3.79 9.82 17.87
C ASP A 173 5.25 9.32 17.88
N ILE A 174 5.99 9.48 16.77
CA ILE A 174 7.33 8.92 16.60
C ILE A 174 8.36 10.05 16.78
N LYS A 175 9.29 9.88 17.73
CA LYS A 175 10.34 10.86 18.01
C LYS A 175 11.60 10.68 17.18
N ASP A 176 11.86 9.46 16.71
CA ASP A 176 13.03 9.12 15.91
C ASP A 176 12.59 8.82 14.48
N HIS A 177 12.97 9.69 13.53
CA HIS A 177 12.62 9.55 12.12
C HIS A 177 13.10 8.23 11.51
N LYS A 178 14.08 7.55 12.12
CA LYS A 178 14.54 6.22 11.65
C LYS A 178 13.49 5.12 11.85
N GLN A 179 12.46 5.37 12.67
CA GLN A 179 11.35 4.46 12.90
C GLN A 179 10.19 4.71 11.93
N TYR A 180 10.30 5.70 11.04
CA TYR A 180 9.33 5.92 9.99
C TYR A 180 9.31 4.73 9.03
N ILE A 181 8.11 4.38 8.60
CA ILE A 181 7.86 3.22 7.74
C ILE A 181 7.84 3.56 6.25
N PHE A 182 8.20 4.80 5.88
CA PHE A 182 8.40 5.24 4.49
C PHE A 182 9.90 5.40 4.19
N PRO A 183 10.37 5.44 2.92
CA PRO A 183 9.60 5.40 1.67
C PRO A 183 8.80 4.09 1.52
N ILE A 184 7.62 4.18 0.92
CA ILE A 184 6.70 3.03 0.81
C ILE A 184 7.23 2.05 -0.24
N PHE A 185 7.63 2.56 -1.39
CA PHE A 185 8.24 1.78 -2.47
C PHE A 185 9.72 2.13 -2.60
N ASP A 186 10.55 1.24 -3.13
CA ASP A 186 11.95 1.54 -3.42
C ASP A 186 12.17 2.15 -4.83
N LYS A 187 13.42 2.48 -5.19
CA LYS A 187 13.74 3.04 -6.52
C LYS A 187 13.43 2.07 -7.66
N PHE A 188 13.64 0.77 -7.47
CA PHE A 188 13.37 -0.24 -8.49
C PHE A 188 11.85 -0.38 -8.72
N GLU A 189 11.08 -0.48 -7.64
CA GLU A 189 9.62 -0.60 -7.67
C GLU A 189 8.95 0.63 -8.28
N ARG A 190 9.53 1.82 -8.13
CA ARG A 190 9.06 3.02 -8.82
C ARG A 190 9.50 3.11 -10.29
N GLY A 191 10.41 2.25 -10.74
CA GLY A 191 10.98 2.28 -12.09
C GLY A 191 12.03 3.39 -12.29
N GLU A 192 12.70 3.79 -11.21
CA GLU A 192 13.69 4.88 -11.16
C GLU A 192 15.14 4.35 -11.07
N SER A 193 15.35 3.04 -11.20
CA SER A 193 16.70 2.47 -11.15
C SER A 193 17.48 2.73 -12.43
N ASP A 194 18.79 2.95 -12.31
CA ASP A 194 19.70 3.29 -13.41
C ASP A 194 19.77 2.22 -14.53
N ASN A 195 19.35 0.98 -14.24
CA ASN A 195 19.48 -0.17 -15.13
C ASN A 195 18.22 -0.50 -15.94
N LYS A 196 17.57 0.47 -16.63
CA LYS A 196 16.39 0.21 -17.52
C LYS A 196 15.36 -0.77 -16.92
N SER A 197 15.17 -0.76 -15.61
CA SER A 197 14.38 -1.80 -14.93
C SER A 197 12.89 -1.49 -15.04
N LEU A 198 12.09 -2.54 -15.21
CA LEU A 198 10.64 -2.46 -15.13
C LEU A 198 10.24 -2.15 -13.67
N GLY A 199 9.46 -1.09 -13.46
CA GLY A 199 8.85 -0.77 -12.16
C GLY A 199 7.41 -1.27 -12.06
N TYR A 200 6.74 -0.94 -10.97
CA TYR A 200 5.31 -1.11 -10.81
C TYR A 200 4.53 0.00 -11.54
N LEU A 201 3.35 -0.38 -12.04
CA LEU A 201 2.34 0.53 -12.54
C LEU A 201 1.33 0.82 -11.43
N PHE A 202 1.23 2.10 -11.04
CA PHE A 202 0.28 2.55 -10.03
C PHE A 202 -0.97 3.11 -10.69
N LEU A 203 -2.14 2.56 -10.36
CA LEU A 203 -3.43 3.01 -10.83
C LEU A 203 -4.34 3.33 -9.66
N VAL A 204 -5.29 4.23 -9.90
CA VAL A 204 -6.41 4.49 -9.00
C VAL A 204 -7.68 4.19 -9.77
N ASP A 205 -8.56 3.38 -9.18
CA ASP A 205 -9.85 3.04 -9.76
C ASP A 205 -10.96 3.44 -8.78
N THR A 206 -11.89 4.25 -9.28
CA THR A 206 -13.00 4.84 -8.53
C THR A 206 -14.21 3.90 -8.43
N ASN A 207 -14.23 2.82 -9.22
CA ASN A 207 -15.37 1.90 -9.35
C ASN A 207 -15.22 0.61 -8.54
N ILE A 208 -14.06 0.42 -7.90
CA ILE A 208 -13.77 -0.79 -7.11
C ILE A 208 -13.63 -0.45 -5.65
N PHE A 209 -14.04 -1.36 -4.77
CA PHE A 209 -13.97 -1.17 -3.33
C PHE A 209 -12.70 -1.75 -2.70
N GLN A 210 -12.12 -2.78 -3.32
CA GLN A 210 -10.85 -3.38 -2.91
C GLN A 210 -9.83 -3.21 -4.02
N GLY A 211 -8.62 -2.79 -3.65
CA GLY A 211 -7.51 -2.67 -4.57
C GLY A 211 -7.02 -4.03 -5.04
N LYS A 212 -6.26 -4.05 -6.14
CA LYS A 212 -5.78 -5.27 -6.78
C LYS A 212 -4.28 -5.21 -7.03
N ILE A 213 -3.63 -6.34 -6.85
CA ILE A 213 -2.24 -6.56 -7.26
C ILE A 213 -2.27 -7.60 -8.37
N GLU A 214 -1.97 -7.20 -9.60
CA GLU A 214 -2.12 -8.07 -10.77
C GLU A 214 -0.94 -8.01 -11.74
N ASP A 215 -0.84 -9.05 -12.58
CA ASP A 215 0.14 -9.10 -13.67
C ASP A 215 -0.09 -7.88 -14.62
N PRO A 216 0.99 -7.30 -15.17
CA PRO A 216 0.88 -6.24 -16.18
C PRO A 216 0.19 -6.76 -17.44
N GLU A 217 -0.52 -5.89 -18.15
CA GLU A 217 -1.15 -6.26 -19.43
C GLU A 217 -0.11 -6.57 -20.51
N VAL A 218 -0.51 -7.36 -21.51
CA VAL A 218 0.36 -7.80 -22.60
C VAL A 218 0.98 -6.56 -23.28
N ASN A 219 2.31 -6.57 -23.41
CA ASN A 219 3.12 -5.49 -23.99
C ASN A 219 3.30 -4.22 -23.16
N LEU A 220 2.90 -4.19 -21.88
CA LEU A 220 3.26 -3.08 -21.00
C LEU A 220 4.62 -3.31 -20.32
N PRO A 221 5.55 -2.32 -20.33
CA PRO A 221 6.87 -2.46 -19.73
C PRO A 221 6.85 -2.24 -18.21
N TYR A 222 6.02 -2.99 -17.49
CA TYR A 222 5.94 -2.97 -16.02
C TYR A 222 6.14 -4.38 -15.46
N LEU A 223 6.55 -4.47 -14.19
CA LEU A 223 6.71 -5.74 -13.50
C LEU A 223 5.37 -6.22 -12.91
N MET A 224 4.57 -5.28 -12.42
CA MET A 224 3.31 -5.53 -11.73
C MET A 224 2.42 -4.30 -11.80
N LYS A 225 1.10 -4.50 -11.72
CA LYS A 225 0.11 -3.44 -11.66
C LYS A 225 -0.54 -3.43 -10.28
N LEU A 226 -0.46 -2.29 -9.58
CA LEU A 226 -1.15 -2.03 -8.33
C LEU A 226 -2.29 -1.05 -8.60
N THR A 227 -3.51 -1.51 -8.44
CA THR A 227 -4.71 -0.68 -8.51
C THR A 227 -5.18 -0.38 -7.09
N PHE A 228 -5.30 0.90 -6.75
CA PHE A 228 -5.82 1.37 -5.47
C PHE A 228 -7.31 1.73 -5.63
N ALA A 229 -8.13 1.19 -4.73
CA ALA A 229 -9.54 1.56 -4.62
C ALA A 229 -9.65 2.95 -3.97
N TYR A 230 -9.85 3.98 -4.79
CA TYR A 230 -10.05 5.35 -4.31
C TYR A 230 -10.85 6.16 -5.35
N PRO A 231 -11.88 6.93 -4.97
CA PRO A 231 -12.23 7.34 -3.62
C PRO A 231 -13.31 6.53 -2.88
N PRO A 232 -13.89 5.40 -3.36
CA PRO A 232 -15.20 4.95 -2.89
C PRO A 232 -15.26 4.86 -1.37
N ARG A 233 -15.89 5.88 -0.78
CA ARG A 233 -15.93 6.10 0.66
C ARG A 233 -17.28 5.57 1.14
N PRO A 234 -17.29 4.57 2.02
CA PRO A 234 -18.52 4.08 2.63
C PRO A 234 -19.13 5.17 3.52
N GLN A 235 -20.43 5.05 3.82
CA GLN A 235 -21.11 6.04 4.65
C GLN A 235 -20.53 6.03 6.08
N LEU A 236 -19.95 7.16 6.50
CA LEU A 236 -19.49 7.34 7.87
C LEU A 236 -20.66 7.35 8.85
N GLY A 237 -20.46 6.74 10.02
CA GLY A 237 -21.45 6.60 11.09
C GLY A 237 -22.34 5.36 11.00
N VAL A 238 -22.47 4.73 9.83
CA VAL A 238 -23.26 3.50 9.64
C VAL A 238 -22.37 2.30 9.34
N GLN A 239 -21.43 2.44 8.41
CA GLN A 239 -20.57 1.33 7.95
C GLN A 239 -19.13 1.48 8.45
N LEU A 240 -18.69 2.71 8.69
CA LEU A 240 -17.34 3.05 9.11
C LEU A 240 -17.41 4.20 10.12
N ASN A 241 -16.71 4.11 11.23
CA ASN A 241 -16.67 5.18 12.23
C ASN A 241 -15.27 5.82 12.32
N LYS A 242 -15.18 6.98 12.96
CA LYS A 242 -13.92 7.72 13.13
C LYS A 242 -12.87 6.93 13.93
N ASN A 243 -13.31 6.17 14.94
CA ASN A 243 -12.40 5.38 15.78
C ASN A 243 -11.76 4.23 14.99
N ASP A 244 -12.50 3.55 14.12
CA ASP A 244 -11.96 2.48 13.26
C ASP A 244 -10.85 3.02 12.35
N LEU A 245 -11.06 4.23 11.81
CA LEU A 245 -10.08 4.94 11.00
C LEU A 245 -8.84 5.30 11.83
N ASP A 246 -9.04 5.90 13.01
CA ASP A 246 -7.94 6.30 13.90
C ASP A 246 -7.12 5.10 14.39
N GLU A 247 -7.78 3.99 14.75
CA GLU A 247 -7.14 2.73 15.11
C GLU A 247 -6.31 2.17 13.94
N TRP A 248 -6.87 2.18 12.73
CA TRP A 248 -6.17 1.67 11.55
C TRP A 248 -4.96 2.53 11.17
N ILE A 249 -5.12 3.86 11.18
CA ILE A 249 -4.03 4.82 10.93
C ILE A 249 -2.87 4.61 11.92
N LYS A 250 -3.18 4.34 13.20
CA LYS A 250 -2.19 4.11 14.25
C LYS A 250 -1.62 2.69 14.29
N ASN A 251 -2.21 1.75 13.56
CA ASN A 251 -1.77 0.36 13.59
C ASN A 251 -0.32 0.21 13.11
N ARG A 252 0.56 -0.27 13.98
CA ARG A 252 1.97 -0.61 13.66
C ARG A 252 2.26 -2.11 13.82
N GLU A 253 1.21 -2.91 14.04
CA GLU A 253 1.35 -4.35 14.26
C GLU A 253 1.94 -5.07 13.04
N LYS A 254 3.00 -5.85 13.27
CA LYS A 254 3.79 -6.48 12.20
C LYS A 254 3.05 -7.60 11.45
N LYS A 255 1.95 -8.10 12.00
CA LYS A 255 1.18 -9.24 11.45
C LYS A 255 -0.25 -8.89 11.04
N GLU A 256 -0.67 -7.65 11.20
CA GLU A 256 -1.99 -7.17 10.79
C GLU A 256 -1.84 -6.30 9.53
N PHE A 257 -2.12 -6.87 8.35
CA PHE A 257 -1.96 -6.19 7.05
C PHE A 257 -3.27 -5.64 6.48
N ILE A 258 -4.40 -6.13 6.99
CA ILE A 258 -5.74 -5.79 6.53
C ILE A 258 -6.50 -5.20 7.72
N ALA A 259 -7.27 -4.15 7.47
CA ALA A 259 -8.10 -3.52 8.48
C ALA A 259 -9.17 -4.50 8.99
N LYS A 260 -9.49 -4.42 10.28
CA LYS A 260 -10.57 -5.23 10.88
C LYS A 260 -11.94 -4.81 10.35
N ASN A 261 -12.13 -3.51 10.12
CA ASN A 261 -13.34 -3.02 9.46
C ASN A 261 -13.19 -3.26 7.94
N PRO A 262 -14.03 -4.12 7.32
CA PRO A 262 -13.93 -4.47 5.91
C PRO A 262 -14.23 -3.30 4.97
N TYR A 263 -14.78 -2.21 5.50
CA TYR A 263 -15.10 -1.01 4.76
C TYR A 263 -13.89 -0.08 4.56
N ILE A 264 -12.75 -0.37 5.19
CA ILE A 264 -11.48 0.30 4.89
C ILE A 264 -10.81 -0.45 3.73
N PRO A 265 -10.50 0.21 2.60
CA PRO A 265 -10.01 -0.44 1.40
C PRO A 265 -8.59 -0.95 1.67
N SER A 266 -8.36 -2.18 1.23
CA SER A 266 -7.05 -2.81 1.22
C SER A 266 -6.74 -3.27 -0.19
N SER A 267 -5.46 -3.50 -0.49
CA SER A 267 -5.07 -4.18 -1.73
C SER A 267 -4.66 -5.60 -1.40
N SER A 268 -5.27 -6.57 -2.09
CA SER A 268 -4.93 -7.98 -2.00
C SER A 268 -4.52 -8.55 -3.36
N THR A 269 -3.78 -9.65 -3.33
CA THR A 269 -3.42 -10.48 -4.51
C THR A 269 -4.54 -11.41 -4.90
#